data_AF-A0A956F7K9-F1
#
_entry.id   AF-A0A956F7K9-F1
#
_cell.length_a   1.000
_cell.length_b   1.000
_cell.length_c   1.000
_cell.angle_alpha   90.00
_cell.angle_beta   90.00
_cell.angle_gamma   90.00
#
_symmetry.space_group_name_H-M   'P 1'
#
loop_
_entity.id
_entity.type
_entity.pdbx_description
1 polymer ?
#
loop_
_entity_poly.entity_id
_entity_poly.type
_entity_poly.pdbx_seq_one_letter_code
_entity_poly.pdbx_strand_id
1 'polypeptide(L)'
;MPRLAPIAVLLAVTAIVACPRPQDGGTDGPPADDGPSVPGGALDPGGPVGANEGGGDDGSPPAGGCLSDADCGDGRVCEGLGCTDDQPGACAPSERMCTRDSQAYCGCDGQTFRASGSCPGRRYAAKAPCEGASPSPAPSKDDGQPCLRANECKGGVCEGKGCTDDQPGTCASKTRMCTQDVASYCGCDGQTFTGSGSCPGQRYAKRGEC
;
A
#
# COMPACT_ATOMS: atom_id res chain seq x y z
N MET A 1 20.39 -44.49 24.74
CA MET A 1 19.66 -45.43 23.86
C MET A 1 19.19 -44.66 22.64
N PRO A 2 19.89 -44.74 21.49
CA PRO A 2 19.50 -44.00 20.29
C PRO A 2 18.42 -44.77 19.53
N ARG A 3 17.32 -44.11 19.17
CA ARG A 3 16.32 -44.63 18.23
C ARG A 3 16.52 -43.95 16.88
N LEU A 4 17.03 -44.72 15.92
CA LEU A 4 17.01 -44.44 14.49
C LEU A 4 15.56 -44.53 13.98
N ALA A 5 15.10 -43.50 13.28
CA ALA A 5 13.86 -43.53 12.50
C ALA A 5 14.18 -43.41 11.00
N PRO A 6 13.47 -44.13 10.12
CA PRO A 6 13.84 -44.29 8.72
C PRO A 6 13.41 -43.12 7.84
N ILE A 7 14.28 -42.88 6.86
CA ILE A 7 14.17 -41.93 5.76
C ILE A 7 13.01 -42.35 4.85
N ALA A 8 11.98 -41.52 4.75
CA ALA A 8 10.94 -41.64 3.73
C ALA A 8 11.37 -40.83 2.51
N VAL A 9 11.76 -41.56 1.44
CA VAL A 9 12.04 -41.02 0.11
C VAL A 9 10.73 -40.60 -0.53
N LEU A 10 10.50 -39.30 -0.69
CA LEU A 10 9.38 -38.78 -1.47
C LEU A 10 9.82 -38.52 -2.91
N LEU A 11 9.21 -39.27 -3.82
CA LEU A 11 9.35 -39.15 -5.27
C LEU A 11 8.97 -37.74 -5.73
N ALA A 12 9.90 -37.09 -6.44
CA ALA A 12 9.66 -35.89 -7.21
C ALA A 12 8.85 -36.25 -8.47
N VAL A 13 7.61 -35.76 -8.55
CA VAL A 13 6.81 -35.75 -9.78
C VAL A 13 7.12 -34.45 -10.52
N THR A 14 7.96 -34.54 -11.53
CA THR A 14 8.26 -33.47 -12.48
C THR A 14 7.09 -33.31 -13.46
N ALA A 15 6.14 -32.44 -13.14
CA ALA A 15 5.13 -31.99 -14.09
C ALA A 15 5.75 -30.93 -15.01
N ILE A 16 5.98 -31.29 -16.27
CA ILE A 16 6.36 -30.37 -17.34
C ILE A 16 5.10 -29.56 -17.70
N VAL A 17 4.93 -28.41 -17.05
CA VAL A 17 3.92 -27.42 -17.45
C VAL A 17 4.48 -26.64 -18.63
N ALA A 18 3.96 -26.93 -19.82
CA ALA A 18 4.24 -26.17 -21.03
C ALA A 18 3.70 -24.73 -20.85
N CYS A 19 4.60 -23.76 -20.74
CA CYS A 19 4.23 -22.35 -20.77
C CYS A 19 3.69 -21.99 -22.16
N PRO A 20 2.46 -21.48 -22.29
CA PRO A 20 2.00 -20.89 -23.54
C PRO A 20 2.87 -19.66 -23.86
N ARG A 21 3.41 -19.63 -25.08
CA ARG A 21 4.15 -18.48 -25.61
C ARG A 21 3.23 -17.24 -25.64
N PRO A 22 3.68 -16.06 -25.21
CA PRO A 22 2.96 -14.83 -25.48
C PRO A 22 2.90 -14.62 -26.99
N GLN A 23 1.69 -14.46 -27.53
CA GLN A 23 1.49 -14.03 -28.91
C GLN A 23 1.74 -12.53 -28.95
N ASP A 24 2.82 -12.11 -29.62
CA ASP A 24 3.02 -10.74 -30.08
C ASP A 24 1.94 -10.41 -31.12
N GLY A 25 0.77 -10.03 -30.63
CA GLY A 25 -0.32 -9.48 -31.41
C GLY A 25 -0.09 -8.01 -31.65
N GLY A 26 0.65 -7.67 -32.71
CA GLY A 26 0.50 -6.38 -33.36
C GLY A 26 -0.88 -6.30 -34.02
N THR A 27 -1.56 -5.18 -33.87
CA THR A 27 -2.55 -4.64 -34.83
C THR A 27 -2.97 -3.24 -34.39
N ASP A 28 -2.67 -2.29 -35.29
CA ASP A 28 -3.51 -1.19 -35.73
C ASP A 28 -3.93 -0.13 -34.70
N GLY A 29 -3.30 1.03 -34.85
CA GLY A 29 -3.77 2.28 -34.27
C GLY A 29 -5.14 2.68 -34.83
N PRO A 30 -5.99 3.32 -34.01
CA PRO A 30 -7.23 3.89 -34.50
C PRO A 30 -6.95 5.08 -35.43
N PRO A 31 -7.77 5.30 -36.48
CA PRO A 31 -7.67 6.47 -37.33
C PRO A 31 -7.91 7.75 -36.53
N ALA A 32 -7.22 8.81 -36.93
CA ALA A 32 -7.50 10.16 -36.47
C ALA A 32 -8.93 10.54 -36.90
N ASP A 33 -9.79 10.81 -35.92
CA ASP A 33 -11.13 11.33 -36.14
C ASP A 33 -11.03 12.87 -36.22
N ASP A 34 -11.09 13.39 -37.44
CA ASP A 34 -11.31 14.81 -37.74
C ASP A 34 -12.72 15.20 -37.30
N GLY A 35 -12.86 15.58 -36.03
CA GLY A 35 -14.10 16.14 -35.49
C GLY A 35 -14.38 17.55 -36.03
N PRO A 36 -15.61 17.88 -36.43
CA PRO A 36 -15.95 19.16 -37.04
C PRO A 36 -15.86 20.34 -36.06
N SER A 37 -15.18 21.39 -36.50
CA SER A 37 -15.25 22.73 -35.90
C SER A 37 -16.70 23.21 -35.78
N VAL A 38 -17.19 23.32 -34.56
CA VAL A 38 -18.47 23.98 -34.26
C VAL A 38 -18.28 25.50 -34.18
N PRO A 39 -18.97 26.30 -35.02
CA PRO A 39 -18.99 27.75 -34.91
C PRO A 39 -19.89 28.20 -33.74
N GLY A 40 -19.48 29.30 -33.11
CA GLY A 40 -20.13 29.88 -31.94
C GLY A 40 -21.63 30.15 -32.11
N GLY A 41 -22.37 29.86 -31.04
CA GLY A 41 -23.77 30.22 -30.83
C GLY A 41 -23.92 30.91 -29.49
N ALA A 42 -24.55 32.07 -29.52
CA ALA A 42 -24.74 33.04 -28.45
C ALA A 42 -25.89 32.67 -27.48
N LEU A 43 -25.67 33.00 -26.20
CA LEU A 43 -26.62 33.46 -25.16
C LEU A 43 -27.80 32.56 -24.71
N ASP A 44 -27.83 32.30 -23.40
CA ASP A 44 -29.06 32.38 -22.60
C ASP A 44 -28.76 32.98 -21.21
N PRO A 45 -29.28 34.18 -20.88
CA PRO A 45 -29.27 34.71 -19.54
C PRO A 45 -30.64 34.52 -18.86
N GLY A 46 -30.71 33.62 -17.89
CA GLY A 46 -31.55 33.81 -16.70
C GLY A 46 -32.79 32.94 -16.59
N GLY A 47 -32.74 32.00 -15.65
CA GLY A 47 -33.89 31.52 -14.89
C GLY A 47 -33.50 31.39 -13.42
N PRO A 48 -34.21 32.03 -12.46
CA PRO A 48 -33.95 31.83 -11.04
C PRO A 48 -34.39 30.42 -10.65
N VAL A 49 -33.42 29.56 -10.35
CA VAL A 49 -33.69 28.27 -9.71
C VAL A 49 -34.27 28.54 -8.33
N GLY A 50 -35.49 28.04 -8.11
CA GLY A 50 -36.18 28.12 -6.85
C GLY A 50 -35.35 27.47 -5.75
N ALA A 51 -35.19 28.20 -4.64
CA ALA A 51 -34.71 27.65 -3.39
C ALA A 51 -35.71 26.57 -2.94
N ASN A 52 -35.33 25.30 -3.10
CA ASN A 52 -35.89 24.24 -2.28
C ASN A 52 -35.20 24.36 -0.91
N GLU A 53 -35.80 25.13 -0.02
CA GLU A 53 -35.55 25.09 1.43
C GLU A 53 -36.13 23.77 1.97
N GLY A 54 -35.46 22.66 1.65
CA GLY A 54 -35.60 21.39 2.33
C GLY A 54 -34.65 21.37 3.50
N GLY A 55 -35.11 21.81 4.68
CA GLY A 55 -34.38 21.69 5.93
C GLY A 55 -34.04 20.23 6.22
N GLY A 56 -32.76 19.89 6.12
CA GLY A 56 -32.19 18.63 6.55
C GLY A 56 -30.87 18.97 7.23
N ASP A 57 -30.83 18.70 8.53
CA ASP A 57 -29.69 18.74 9.46
C ASP A 57 -28.36 19.24 8.87
N ASP A 58 -27.84 20.34 9.42
CA ASP A 58 -26.50 20.89 9.22
C ASP A 58 -25.39 19.92 9.67
N GLY A 59 -25.43 18.66 9.20
CA GLY A 59 -24.33 17.73 9.14
C GLY A 59 -23.31 18.20 8.11
N SER A 60 -22.76 19.41 8.31
CA SER A 60 -21.44 19.71 7.79
C SER A 60 -20.56 18.52 8.16
N PRO A 61 -19.99 17.80 7.18
CA PRO A 61 -19.14 16.66 7.49
C PRO A 61 -18.10 17.17 8.48
N PRO A 62 -17.84 16.44 9.58
CA PRO A 62 -16.86 16.88 10.56
C PRO A 62 -15.60 17.26 9.80
N ALA A 63 -14.93 18.34 10.21
CA ALA A 63 -13.72 18.83 9.55
C ALA A 63 -12.57 17.79 9.51
N GLY A 64 -12.78 16.57 10.02
CA GLY A 64 -11.91 15.42 9.92
C GLY A 64 -12.49 14.32 9.03
N GLY A 65 -12.28 14.44 7.72
CA GLY A 65 -12.38 13.34 6.73
C GLY A 65 -13.52 12.32 6.91
N CYS A 66 -13.29 11.09 6.45
CA CYS A 66 -14.23 9.98 6.58
C CYS A 66 -13.48 8.65 6.71
N LEU A 67 -14.07 7.67 7.37
CA LEU A 67 -13.54 6.31 7.45
C LEU A 67 -14.37 5.32 6.62
N SER A 68 -15.62 5.68 6.34
CA SER A 68 -16.61 4.91 5.58
C SER A 68 -17.60 5.84 4.86
N ASP A 69 -18.35 5.30 3.89
CA ASP A 69 -19.38 6.06 3.16
C ASP A 69 -20.49 6.61 4.07
N ALA A 70 -20.72 5.93 5.22
CA ALA A 70 -21.71 6.37 6.21
C ALA A 70 -21.36 7.72 6.85
N ASP A 71 -20.08 8.12 6.84
CA ASP A 71 -19.63 9.41 7.39
C ASP A 71 -19.93 10.59 6.44
N CYS A 72 -20.31 10.30 5.18
CA CYS A 72 -20.41 11.30 4.12
C CYS A 72 -21.84 11.77 3.81
N GLY A 73 -22.86 11.10 4.34
CA GLY A 73 -24.26 11.36 3.99
C GLY A 73 -24.64 10.83 2.59
N ASP A 74 -25.91 11.00 2.24
CA ASP A 74 -26.47 10.43 1.00
C ASP A 74 -25.81 11.00 -0.27
N GLY A 75 -25.62 10.14 -1.27
CA GLY A 75 -25.06 10.51 -2.58
C GLY A 75 -23.55 10.82 -2.56
N ARG A 76 -22.84 10.41 -1.51
CA ARG A 76 -21.40 10.63 -1.35
C ARG A 76 -20.69 9.33 -1.00
N VAL A 77 -19.41 9.26 -1.34
CA VAL A 77 -18.52 8.14 -1.04
C VAL A 77 -17.29 8.63 -0.30
N CYS A 78 -16.80 7.81 0.60
CA CYS A 78 -15.56 8.04 1.30
C CYS A 78 -14.39 7.44 0.51
N GLU A 79 -13.48 8.30 0.07
CA GLU A 79 -12.36 7.86 -0.76
C GLU A 79 -11.05 8.59 -0.47
N GLY A 80 -9.94 8.01 -0.94
CA GLY A 80 -8.61 8.59 -0.74
C GLY A 80 -7.58 7.56 -0.34
N LEU A 81 -6.34 8.02 -0.22
CA LEU A 81 -5.21 7.22 0.24
C LEU A 81 -5.23 7.12 1.77
N GLY A 82 -5.08 5.92 2.29
CA GLY A 82 -4.96 5.66 3.72
C GLY A 82 -6.10 4.79 4.24
N CYS A 83 -5.75 3.93 5.20
CA CYS A 83 -6.65 2.93 5.78
C CYS A 83 -6.74 2.98 7.30
N THR A 84 -6.09 3.97 7.91
CA THR A 84 -6.06 4.19 9.37
C THR A 84 -6.89 5.41 9.74
N ASP A 85 -7.14 5.58 11.04
CA ASP A 85 -7.84 6.75 11.59
C ASP A 85 -7.01 8.03 11.44
N ASP A 86 -5.69 7.92 11.44
CA ASP A 86 -4.75 9.04 11.22
C ASP A 86 -4.66 9.49 9.75
N GLN A 87 -5.24 8.70 8.83
CA GLN A 87 -5.27 8.98 7.40
C GLN A 87 -6.71 8.86 6.86
N PRO A 88 -7.64 9.70 7.35
CA PRO A 88 -9.02 9.62 6.93
C PRO A 88 -9.15 9.99 5.45
N GLY A 89 -10.16 9.41 4.79
CA GLY A 89 -10.53 9.76 3.42
C GLY A 89 -11.21 11.12 3.33
N ALA A 90 -11.67 11.46 2.14
CA ALA A 90 -12.48 12.63 1.85
C ALA A 90 -13.83 12.20 1.25
N CYS A 91 -14.89 12.88 1.67
CA CYS A 91 -16.23 12.67 1.13
C CYS A 91 -16.35 13.32 -0.26
N ALA A 92 -16.52 12.51 -1.29
CA ALA A 92 -16.70 12.96 -2.67
C ALA A 92 -18.11 12.60 -3.19
N PRO A 93 -18.73 13.40 -4.08
CA PRO A 93 -20.00 13.03 -4.70
C PRO A 93 -19.89 11.72 -5.50
N SER A 94 -20.87 10.82 -5.39
CA SER A 94 -20.85 9.52 -6.10
C SER A 94 -21.03 9.66 -7.61
N GLU A 95 -21.75 10.69 -8.07
CA GLU A 95 -22.11 10.90 -9.48
C GLU A 95 -21.17 11.87 -10.23
N ARG A 96 -19.97 12.12 -9.70
CA ARG A 96 -19.05 13.07 -10.33
C ARG A 96 -18.43 12.51 -11.62
N MET A 97 -18.00 13.42 -12.49
CA MET A 97 -17.29 13.04 -13.71
C MET A 97 -15.88 12.55 -13.39
N CYS A 98 -15.58 11.33 -13.85
CA CYS A 98 -14.31 10.67 -13.64
C CYS A 98 -13.61 10.45 -14.97
N THR A 99 -12.28 10.46 -14.95
CA THR A 99 -11.47 10.08 -16.10
C THR A 99 -11.75 8.62 -16.47
N ARG A 100 -11.76 8.29 -17.77
CA ARG A 100 -12.07 6.93 -18.26
C ARG A 100 -10.93 5.92 -18.04
N ASP A 101 -9.82 6.34 -17.45
CA ASP A 101 -8.73 5.42 -17.14
C ASP A 101 -9.17 4.40 -16.08
N SER A 102 -8.58 3.22 -16.13
CA SER A 102 -8.84 2.16 -15.17
C SER A 102 -7.50 1.73 -14.58
N GLN A 103 -7.28 2.12 -13.33
CA GLN A 103 -6.07 1.80 -12.56
C GLN A 103 -6.41 0.73 -11.52
N ALA A 104 -5.43 -0.11 -11.20
CA ALA A 104 -5.55 -1.07 -10.10
C ALA A 104 -5.17 -0.39 -8.77
N TYR A 105 -5.96 -0.65 -7.74
CA TYR A 105 -5.77 -0.16 -6.38
C TYR A 105 -5.82 -1.34 -5.42
N CYS A 106 -5.12 -1.19 -4.31
CA CYS A 106 -5.24 -2.12 -3.19
C CYS A 106 -6.14 -1.47 -2.15
N GLY A 107 -7.36 -2.01 -1.97
CA GLY A 107 -8.32 -1.54 -0.99
C GLY A 107 -7.84 -1.71 0.44
N CYS A 108 -8.49 -1.00 1.36
CA CYS A 108 -8.22 -1.14 2.80
C CYS A 108 -8.63 -2.50 3.38
N ASP A 109 -9.45 -3.24 2.64
CA ASP A 109 -9.83 -4.64 2.87
C ASP A 109 -8.78 -5.64 2.34
N GLY A 110 -7.68 -5.16 1.76
CA GLY A 110 -6.67 -6.00 1.13
C GLY A 110 -7.13 -6.63 -0.19
N GLN A 111 -8.24 -6.16 -0.77
CA GLN A 111 -8.70 -6.61 -2.08
C GLN A 111 -8.24 -5.65 -3.19
N THR A 112 -7.77 -6.22 -4.29
CA THR A 112 -7.50 -5.43 -5.49
C THR A 112 -8.81 -5.04 -6.15
N PHE A 113 -8.99 -3.76 -6.44
CA PHE A 113 -10.10 -3.26 -7.25
C PHE A 113 -9.60 -2.37 -8.38
N ARG A 114 -10.47 -2.11 -9.37
CA ARG A 114 -10.19 -1.19 -10.47
C ARG A 114 -11.11 0.01 -10.40
N ALA A 115 -10.54 1.20 -10.57
CA ALA A 115 -11.26 2.46 -10.57
C ALA A 115 -10.54 3.52 -11.40
N SER A 116 -11.14 4.71 -11.50
CA SER A 116 -10.57 5.85 -12.21
C SER A 116 -9.45 6.50 -11.41
N GLY A 117 -8.40 6.96 -12.09
CA GLY A 117 -7.29 7.72 -11.52
C GLY A 117 -7.73 8.96 -10.73
N SER A 118 -8.80 9.60 -11.20
CA SER A 118 -9.40 10.80 -10.58
C SER A 118 -10.54 10.48 -9.61
N CYS A 119 -11.07 9.26 -9.65
CA CYS A 119 -12.16 8.81 -8.80
C CYS A 119 -11.98 7.35 -8.36
N PRO A 120 -11.27 7.11 -7.25
CA PRO A 120 -11.09 5.77 -6.72
C PRO A 120 -12.41 5.13 -6.27
N GLY A 121 -13.38 5.94 -5.82
CA GLY A 121 -14.71 5.46 -5.42
C GLY A 121 -14.73 4.67 -4.11
N ARG A 122 -13.59 4.55 -3.43
CA ARG A 122 -13.41 4.03 -2.06
C ARG A 122 -12.02 4.37 -1.54
N ARG A 123 -11.77 4.17 -0.25
CA ARG A 123 -10.44 4.27 0.36
C ARG A 123 -9.52 3.13 -0.09
N TYR A 124 -8.23 3.42 -0.21
CA TYR A 124 -7.22 2.44 -0.64
C TYR A 124 -5.87 2.64 0.07
N ALA A 125 -5.14 1.54 0.22
CA ALA A 125 -3.81 1.49 0.79
C ALA A 125 -2.71 1.91 -0.20
N ALA A 126 -2.88 1.57 -1.48
CA ALA A 126 -1.90 1.85 -2.53
C ALA A 126 -2.55 1.95 -3.92
N LYS A 127 -1.94 2.74 -4.82
CA LYS A 127 -2.30 2.81 -6.26
C LYS A 127 -1.61 1.70 -7.07
N ALA A 128 -1.80 0.46 -6.65
CA ALA A 128 -1.27 -0.75 -7.28
C ALA A 128 -2.12 -1.96 -6.85
N PRO A 129 -2.07 -3.11 -7.55
CA PRO A 129 -2.66 -4.35 -7.05
C PRO A 129 -2.10 -4.73 -5.66
N CYS A 130 -2.90 -5.40 -4.83
CA CYS A 130 -2.47 -5.78 -3.47
C CYS A 130 -1.25 -6.71 -3.44
N GLU A 131 -1.02 -7.50 -4.49
CA GLU A 131 0.15 -8.38 -4.60
C GLU A 131 1.46 -7.61 -4.85
N GLY A 132 1.36 -6.36 -5.35
CA GLY A 132 2.49 -5.44 -5.55
C GLY A 132 2.51 -4.27 -4.57
N ALA A 133 1.41 -4.02 -3.87
CA ALA A 133 1.36 -3.13 -2.74
C ALA A 133 2.08 -3.82 -1.59
N SER A 134 3.25 -3.31 -1.19
CA SER A 134 3.76 -3.62 0.15
C SER A 134 2.60 -3.38 1.12
N PRO A 135 2.25 -4.35 1.98
CA PRO A 135 1.10 -4.23 2.87
C PRO A 135 1.15 -2.86 3.52
N SER A 136 0.04 -2.12 3.44
CA SER A 136 -0.09 -0.80 4.06
C SER A 136 0.58 -0.88 5.41
N PRO A 137 1.56 0.00 5.71
CA PRO A 137 2.43 -0.21 6.86
C PRO A 137 1.52 -0.40 8.07
N ALA A 138 1.59 -1.59 8.69
CA ALA A 138 1.01 -1.79 9.99
C ALA A 138 1.43 -0.59 10.86
N PRO A 139 0.56 -0.12 11.78
CA PRO A 139 0.86 1.03 12.62
C PRO A 139 2.29 0.89 13.13
N SER A 140 3.13 1.84 12.72
CA SER A 140 4.56 1.68 12.88
C SER A 140 4.89 1.67 14.36
N LYS A 141 5.42 0.55 14.83
CA LYS A 141 5.76 0.28 16.22
C LYS A 141 6.73 1.33 16.74
N ASP A 142 6.52 1.77 17.97
CA ASP A 142 7.43 2.68 18.67
C ASP A 142 8.78 2.04 18.97
N ASP A 143 9.78 2.87 19.26
CA ASP A 143 11.11 2.42 19.66
C ASP A 143 11.02 1.50 20.90
N GLY A 144 11.79 0.41 20.89
CA GLY A 144 11.79 -0.59 21.95
C GLY A 144 10.80 -1.75 21.75
N GLN A 145 9.85 -1.64 20.81
CA GLN A 145 8.92 -2.73 20.49
C GLN A 145 9.57 -3.81 19.62
N PRO A 146 9.13 -5.09 19.72
CA PRO A 146 9.68 -6.17 18.93
C PRO A 146 9.28 -6.03 17.46
N CYS A 147 10.20 -6.33 16.54
CA CYS A 147 9.99 -6.22 15.10
C CYS A 147 10.65 -7.35 14.32
N LEU A 148 10.10 -7.68 13.15
CA LEU A 148 10.72 -8.63 12.22
C LEU A 148 11.32 -7.93 11.00
N ARG A 149 10.75 -6.79 10.61
CA ARG A 149 11.15 -5.97 9.46
C ARG A 149 11.23 -4.49 9.82
N ALA A 150 12.09 -3.77 9.09
CA ALA A 150 12.33 -2.34 9.32
C ALA A 150 11.07 -1.47 9.11
N ASN A 151 10.19 -1.85 8.18
CA ASN A 151 8.95 -1.12 7.90
C ASN A 151 7.87 -1.29 8.98
N GLU A 152 8.08 -2.18 9.96
CA GLU A 152 7.22 -2.27 11.13
C GLU A 152 7.52 -1.18 12.15
N CYS A 153 8.65 -0.48 12.04
CA CYS A 153 9.11 0.47 13.05
C CYS A 153 8.90 1.91 12.58
N LYS A 154 8.49 2.79 13.50
CA LYS A 154 8.30 4.23 13.23
C LYS A 154 9.58 4.91 12.76
N GLY A 155 10.71 4.53 13.37
CA GLY A 155 12.04 4.97 12.95
C GLY A 155 12.52 4.33 11.63
N GLY A 156 11.84 3.31 11.13
CA GLY A 156 12.27 2.55 9.95
C GLY A 156 13.53 1.72 10.18
N VAL A 157 13.86 1.37 11.42
CA VAL A 157 15.00 0.52 11.79
C VAL A 157 14.49 -0.59 12.69
N CYS A 158 14.73 -1.82 12.28
CA CYS A 158 14.51 -3.01 13.06
C CYS A 158 15.84 -3.75 13.18
N GLU A 159 16.36 -3.90 14.39
CA GLU A 159 17.70 -4.43 14.60
C GLU A 159 17.80 -5.32 15.83
N GLY A 160 18.87 -6.11 15.91
CA GLY A 160 19.08 -7.07 16.99
C GLY A 160 19.61 -8.39 16.46
N LYS A 161 20.06 -9.23 17.37
CA LYS A 161 20.56 -10.57 17.05
C LYS A 161 19.39 -11.54 16.91
N GLY A 162 19.38 -12.29 15.81
CA GLY A 162 18.39 -13.32 15.53
C GLY A 162 17.60 -13.02 14.26
N CYS A 163 17.24 -14.08 13.55
CA CYS A 163 16.58 -14.03 12.23
C CYS A 163 15.26 -14.79 12.19
N THR A 164 14.85 -15.39 13.30
CA THR A 164 13.60 -16.14 13.44
C THR A 164 12.53 -15.29 14.11
N ASP A 165 11.29 -15.75 14.08
CA ASP A 165 10.17 -15.10 14.77
C ASP A 165 10.29 -15.21 16.30
N ASP A 166 10.97 -16.25 16.79
CA ASP A 166 11.29 -16.44 18.21
C ASP A 166 12.41 -15.52 18.72
N GLN A 167 13.13 -14.86 17.81
CA GLN A 167 14.21 -13.92 18.13
C GLN A 167 13.98 -12.61 17.37
N PRO A 168 12.90 -11.89 17.69
CA PRO A 168 12.59 -10.63 17.01
C PRO A 168 13.70 -9.60 17.30
N GLY A 169 13.88 -8.69 16.34
CA GLY A 169 14.63 -7.48 16.59
C GLY A 169 13.83 -6.51 17.45
N THR A 170 14.38 -5.32 17.66
CA THR A 170 13.78 -4.22 18.38
C THR A 170 13.76 -2.99 17.49
N CYS A 171 12.64 -2.27 17.48
CA CYS A 171 12.52 -1.01 16.80
C CYS A 171 13.44 0.03 17.42
N ALA A 172 14.14 0.78 16.57
CA ALA A 172 15.07 1.81 17.00
C ALA A 172 14.92 3.11 16.21
N SER A 173 15.22 4.22 16.87
CA SER A 173 15.34 5.51 16.20
C SER A 173 16.60 5.58 15.33
N LYS A 174 16.46 6.14 14.12
CA LYS A 174 17.59 6.52 13.25
C LYS A 174 18.45 7.64 13.83
N THR A 175 17.95 8.41 14.78
CA THR A 175 18.64 9.59 15.34
C THR A 175 19.34 9.31 16.66
N ARG A 176 19.28 8.09 17.20
CA ARG A 176 19.98 7.76 18.45
C ARG A 176 21.50 7.76 18.24
N MET A 177 22.22 8.03 19.32
CA MET A 177 23.68 8.03 19.29
C MET A 177 24.22 6.60 19.22
N CYS A 178 25.06 6.36 18.23
CA CYS A 178 25.74 5.10 18.01
C CYS A 178 27.23 5.27 18.28
N THR A 179 27.84 4.24 18.86
CA THR A 179 29.29 4.15 19.02
C THR A 179 29.96 4.13 17.65
N GLN A 180 31.15 4.72 17.55
CA GLN A 180 31.91 4.78 16.30
C GLN A 180 32.65 3.47 15.99
N ASP A 181 32.49 2.42 16.80
CA ASP A 181 33.12 1.14 16.51
C ASP A 181 32.39 0.49 15.34
N VAL A 182 33.12 0.36 14.24
CA VAL A 182 32.63 -0.27 13.03
C VAL A 182 32.87 -1.77 13.13
N ALA A 183 31.83 -2.57 12.90
CA ALA A 183 31.89 -4.02 12.92
C ALA A 183 31.16 -4.62 11.70
N SER A 184 31.66 -5.76 11.24
CA SER A 184 30.97 -6.58 10.24
C SER A 184 29.94 -7.47 10.90
N TYR A 185 28.85 -7.75 10.19
CA TYR A 185 27.74 -8.58 10.61
C TYR A 185 27.25 -9.43 9.44
N CYS A 186 26.78 -10.64 9.75
CA CYS A 186 26.05 -11.46 8.79
C CYS A 186 24.56 -11.19 8.96
N GLY A 187 23.95 -10.54 7.96
CA GLY A 187 22.53 -10.22 7.91
C GLY A 187 21.65 -11.46 7.84
N CYS A 188 20.37 -11.28 8.15
CA CYS A 188 19.38 -12.36 8.05
C CYS A 188 19.07 -12.77 6.61
N ASP A 189 19.48 -11.96 5.64
CA ASP A 189 19.46 -12.22 4.21
C ASP A 189 20.70 -13.00 3.72
N GLY A 190 21.62 -13.35 4.63
CA GLY A 190 22.89 -14.01 4.29
C GLY A 190 23.91 -13.07 3.64
N GLN A 191 23.70 -11.75 3.69
CA GLN A 191 24.68 -10.78 3.21
C GLN A 191 25.50 -10.20 4.36
N THR A 192 26.81 -10.03 4.14
CA THR A 192 27.66 -9.30 5.07
C THR A 192 27.40 -7.81 4.95
N PHE A 193 27.19 -7.14 6.08
CA PHE A 193 27.08 -5.68 6.15
C PHE A 193 27.95 -5.11 7.27
N THR A 194 28.17 -3.80 7.23
CA THR A 194 28.99 -3.07 8.19
C THR A 194 28.12 -2.07 8.94
N GLY A 195 28.24 -2.04 10.27
CA GLY A 195 27.45 -1.15 11.12
C GLY A 195 28.18 -0.81 12.42
N SER A 196 27.54 0.01 13.27
CA SER A 196 28.07 0.32 14.60
C SER A 196 27.92 -0.89 15.53
N GLY A 197 28.83 -1.05 16.50
CA GLY A 197 28.72 -2.05 17.57
C GLY A 197 27.45 -1.94 18.42
N SER A 198 27.00 -0.70 18.66
CA SER A 198 25.78 -0.42 19.43
C SER A 198 24.54 -0.20 18.56
N CYS A 199 24.73 0.03 17.26
CA CYS A 199 23.66 0.19 16.29
C CYS A 199 24.00 -0.54 14.98
N PRO A 200 23.70 -1.84 14.89
CA PRO A 200 23.89 -2.59 13.65
C PRO A 200 23.05 -1.99 12.50
N GLY A 201 21.90 -1.38 12.79
CA GLY A 201 21.04 -0.75 11.78
C GLY A 201 20.14 -1.73 11.03
N GLN A 202 20.36 -3.04 11.18
CA GLN A 202 19.46 -4.10 10.74
C GLN A 202 19.62 -5.37 11.62
N ARG A 203 18.70 -6.32 11.47
CA ARG A 203 18.80 -7.64 12.14
C ARG A 203 19.93 -8.47 11.55
N TYR A 204 20.60 -9.25 12.40
CA TYR A 204 21.75 -10.06 12.01
C TYR A 204 21.76 -11.42 12.72
N ALA A 205 22.30 -12.44 12.05
CA ALA A 205 22.45 -13.79 12.60
C ALA A 205 23.64 -13.88 13.55
N LYS A 206 24.80 -13.35 13.12
CA LYS A 206 26.05 -13.35 13.87
C LYS A 206 26.88 -12.11 13.56
N ARG A 207 27.76 -11.73 14.49
CA ARG A 207 28.81 -10.72 14.26
C ARG A 207 29.95 -11.37 13.47
N GLY A 208 30.58 -10.62 12.57
CA GLY A 208 31.51 -11.12 11.55
C GLY A 208 30.83 -11.38 10.21
N GLU A 209 31.60 -11.85 9.23
CA GLU A 209 31.10 -12.19 7.89
C GLU A 209 30.18 -13.41 7.92
N CYS A 210 29.28 -13.52 6.93
CA CYS A 210 28.57 -14.77 6.64
C CYS A 210 29.59 -15.86 6.26
#